data_AF-A0A947EX98-F1
#
_entry.id   AF-A0A947EX98-F1
#
_cell.length_a   1.000
_cell.length_b   1.000
_cell.length_c   1.000
_cell.angle_alpha   90.00
_cell.angle_beta   90.00
_cell.angle_gamma   90.00
#
_symmetry.space_group_name_H-M   'P 1'
#
loop_
_entity.id
_entity.type
_entity.pdbx_description
1 polymer ?
#
loop_
_entity_poly.entity_id
_entity_poly.type
_entity_poly.pdbx_seq_one_letter_code
_entity_poly.pdbx_strand_id
1 'polypeptide(L)'
;NALNGTLKEGIDKTEALYVADMHIKDELEVETVEYINTAGKHHEYREKLLPAYVISYKGKDNLKAYVSAIDGQFQTVRHRSWRIFDFLWMTHTMDYEGRDNFNTTLLRAFSLLGLITVLSGFTLFFTSSPSVRKILKKIK
;
A
#
# COMPACT_ATOMS: atom_id res chain seq x y z
N ASN A 1 -9.07 -18.68 -29.67
CA ASN A 1 -10.27 -18.02 -30.25
C ASN A 1 -11.39 -19.02 -30.43
N ALA A 2 -12.52 -18.86 -29.73
CA ALA A 2 -13.67 -19.76 -29.85
C ALA A 2 -14.28 -19.82 -31.27
N LEU A 3 -13.99 -18.80 -32.09
CA LEU A 3 -14.42 -18.71 -33.48
C LEU A 3 -13.54 -19.52 -34.46
N ASN A 4 -12.23 -19.64 -34.19
CA ASN A 4 -11.26 -20.20 -35.16
C ASN A 4 -10.41 -21.37 -34.59
N GLY A 5 -10.59 -21.77 -33.34
CA GLY A 5 -9.86 -22.88 -32.71
C GLY A 5 -8.36 -22.63 -32.50
N THR A 6 -7.82 -21.49 -32.94
CA THR A 6 -6.41 -21.14 -32.76
C THR A 6 -6.11 -20.75 -31.32
N LEU A 7 -4.94 -21.16 -30.82
CA LEU A 7 -4.40 -20.69 -29.54
C LEU A 7 -4.22 -19.18 -29.64
N LYS A 8 -4.78 -18.44 -28.68
CA LYS A 8 -4.60 -17.00 -28.59
C LYS A 8 -3.59 -16.75 -27.48
N GLU A 9 -2.45 -16.14 -27.80
CA GLU A 9 -1.36 -15.91 -26.84
C GLU A 9 -1.67 -14.80 -25.82
N GLY A 10 -2.71 -14.01 -26.05
CA GLY A 10 -3.16 -12.96 -25.14
C GLY A 10 -4.34 -12.16 -25.70
N ILE A 11 -4.81 -11.18 -24.94
CA ILE A 11 -5.85 -10.25 -25.36
C ILE A 11 -5.29 -9.12 -26.23
N ASP A 12 -6.11 -8.58 -27.13
CA ASP A 12 -5.76 -7.40 -27.93
C ASP A 12 -6.04 -6.09 -27.16
N LYS A 13 -5.46 -4.97 -27.62
CA LYS A 13 -5.72 -3.62 -27.08
C LYS A 13 -7.21 -3.28 -27.03
N THR A 14 -7.97 -3.68 -28.06
CA THR A 14 -9.42 -3.45 -28.12
C THR A 14 -10.19 -4.21 -27.04
N GLU A 15 -9.77 -5.45 -26.76
CA GLU A 15 -10.34 -6.27 -25.70
C GLU A 15 -9.92 -5.78 -24.31
N ALA A 16 -8.68 -5.30 -24.16
CA ALA A 16 -8.22 -4.67 -22.93
C ALA A 16 -9.06 -3.43 -22.59
N LEU A 17 -9.35 -2.60 -23.61
CA LEU A 17 -10.23 -1.45 -23.47
C LEU A 17 -11.65 -1.86 -23.07
N TYR A 18 -12.21 -2.88 -23.71
CA TYR A 18 -13.53 -3.41 -23.36
C TYR A 18 -13.61 -3.90 -21.90
N VAL A 19 -12.59 -4.63 -21.44
CA VAL A 19 -12.52 -5.10 -20.05
C VAL A 19 -12.42 -3.93 -19.07
N ALA A 20 -11.64 -2.90 -19.41
CA ALA A 20 -11.47 -1.73 -18.56
C ALA A 20 -12.76 -0.89 -18.49
N ASP A 21 -13.46 -0.72 -19.61
CA ASP A 21 -14.74 -0.01 -19.72
C ASP A 21 -15.80 -0.65 -18.81
N MET A 22 -15.86 -1.98 -18.75
CA MET A 22 -16.77 -2.68 -17.82
C MET A 22 -16.53 -2.40 -16.34
N HIS A 23 -15.33 -1.96 -15.95
CA HIS A 23 -14.94 -1.75 -14.55
C HIS A 23 -14.77 -0.27 -14.18
N ILE A 24 -14.80 0.63 -15.16
CA ILE A 24 -14.52 2.06 -15.00
C ILE A 24 -15.76 2.84 -15.42
N LYS A 25 -15.97 4.02 -14.83
CA LYS A 25 -17.13 4.85 -15.19
C LYS A 25 -16.98 5.37 -16.62
N ASP A 26 -18.05 5.23 -17.41
CA ASP A 26 -18.16 5.63 -18.83
C ASP A 26 -17.79 7.09 -19.13
N GLU A 27 -17.74 7.97 -18.13
CA GLU A 27 -17.42 9.40 -18.30
C GLU A 27 -15.92 9.69 -18.50
N LEU A 28 -15.05 8.69 -18.39
CA LEU A 28 -13.60 8.88 -18.44
C LEU A 28 -13.04 8.67 -19.85
N GLU A 29 -12.49 9.74 -20.43
CA GLU A 29 -11.79 9.67 -21.73
C GLU A 29 -10.47 8.91 -21.59
N VAL A 30 -10.23 7.92 -22.45
CA VAL A 30 -8.94 7.23 -22.54
C VAL A 30 -7.92 8.15 -23.23
N GLU A 31 -6.77 8.35 -22.60
CA GLU A 31 -5.66 9.14 -23.13
C GLU A 31 -4.67 8.27 -23.88
N THR A 32 -4.16 7.21 -23.24
CA THR A 32 -3.17 6.30 -23.82
C THR A 32 -3.41 4.86 -23.39
N VAL A 33 -2.98 3.92 -24.24
CA VAL A 33 -2.92 2.50 -23.89
C VAL A 33 -1.51 2.00 -24.22
N GLU A 34 -0.79 1.58 -23.20
CA GLU A 34 0.58 1.10 -23.29
C GLU A 34 0.64 -0.38 -22.92
N TYR A 35 1.51 -1.12 -23.59
CA TYR A 35 1.75 -2.53 -23.31
C TYR A 35 3.05 -2.67 -22.53
N ILE A 36 2.98 -3.20 -21.31
CA ILE A 36 4.12 -3.38 -20.41
C ILE A 36 4.51 -4.85 -20.31
N ASN A 37 5.75 -5.17 -20.73
CA ASN A 37 6.35 -6.49 -20.57
C ASN A 37 7.15 -6.62 -19.27
N THR A 38 7.65 -5.51 -18.74
CA THR A 38 8.50 -5.48 -17.55
C THR A 38 8.06 -4.34 -16.63
N ALA A 39 7.86 -4.65 -15.34
CA ALA A 39 7.67 -3.65 -14.30
C ALA A 39 8.98 -3.56 -13.50
N GLY A 40 9.63 -2.39 -13.49
CA GLY A 40 10.80 -2.14 -12.66
C GLY A 40 10.47 -2.16 -11.15
N LYS A 41 11.48 -2.27 -10.28
CA LYS A 41 11.31 -2.26 -8.81
C LYS A 41 10.55 -1.05 -8.25
N HIS A 42 10.58 0.09 -8.95
CA HIS A 42 9.89 1.33 -8.58
C HIS A 42 8.53 1.54 -9.29
N HIS A 43 8.05 0.54 -10.05
CA HIS A 43 6.81 0.66 -10.79
C HIS A 43 5.60 0.30 -9.91
N GLU A 44 4.51 1.06 -10.02
CA GLU A 44 3.26 0.90 -9.22
C GLU A 44 2.54 -0.45 -9.47
N TYR A 45 3.06 -1.24 -10.42
CA TYR A 45 2.63 -2.59 -10.81
C TYR A 45 3.63 -3.65 -10.33
N ARG A 46 4.21 -3.49 -9.14
CA ARG A 46 5.06 -4.51 -8.53
C ARG A 46 4.19 -5.68 -8.05
N GLU A 47 4.68 -6.91 -8.19
CA GLU A 47 4.06 -8.18 -7.69
C GLU A 47 2.85 -8.73 -8.46
N LYS A 48 2.44 -8.11 -9.56
CA LYS A 48 1.36 -8.63 -10.42
C LYS A 48 1.89 -9.33 -11.67
N LEU A 49 1.06 -10.21 -12.24
CA LEU A 49 1.38 -10.97 -13.44
C LEU A 49 1.64 -10.00 -14.61
N LEU A 50 2.82 -10.15 -15.22
CA LEU A 50 3.24 -9.50 -16.45
C LEU A 50 3.12 -10.52 -17.59
N PRO A 51 2.89 -10.09 -18.85
CA PRO A 51 2.68 -8.72 -19.34
C PRO A 51 1.26 -8.17 -19.09
N ALA A 52 1.13 -6.85 -19.11
CA ALA A 52 -0.14 -6.16 -18.86
C ALA A 52 -0.33 -4.95 -19.80
N TYR A 53 -1.59 -4.59 -20.05
CA TYR A 53 -1.97 -3.31 -20.67
C TYR A 53 -2.23 -2.27 -19.59
N VAL A 54 -1.63 -1.09 -19.75
CA VAL A 54 -1.84 0.09 -18.92
C VAL A 54 -2.70 1.07 -19.71
N ILE A 55 -3.92 1.31 -19.24
CA ILE A 55 -4.85 2.26 -19.84
C ILE A 55 -4.84 3.51 -18.96
N SER A 56 -4.33 4.61 -19.49
CA SER A 56 -4.30 5.91 -18.83
C SER A 56 -5.53 6.71 -19.25
N TYR A 57 -6.25 7.24 -18.27
CA TYR A 57 -7.43 8.05 -18.49
C TYR A 57 -7.13 9.52 -18.21
N LYS A 58 -7.74 10.37 -19.04
CA LYS A 58 -7.62 11.82 -18.97
C LYS A 58 -8.47 12.33 -17.81
N GLY A 59 -7.85 13.05 -16.89
CA GLY A 59 -8.53 13.61 -15.73
C GLY A 59 -7.56 14.12 -14.67
N LYS A 60 -8.06 14.89 -13.69
CA LYS A 60 -7.22 15.46 -12.62
C LYS A 60 -6.49 14.41 -11.79
N ASP A 61 -7.05 13.20 -11.71
CA ASP A 61 -6.56 12.13 -10.85
C ASP A 61 -5.60 11.15 -11.54
N ASN A 62 -5.26 11.36 -12.83
CA ASN A 62 -4.36 10.49 -13.61
C ASN A 62 -4.65 9.00 -13.37
N LEU A 63 -5.88 8.59 -13.62
CA LEU A 63 -6.34 7.24 -13.36
C LEU A 63 -5.67 6.27 -14.34
N LYS A 64 -5.06 5.21 -13.80
CA LYS A 64 -4.40 4.15 -14.56
C LYS A 64 -5.06 2.83 -14.23
N ALA A 65 -5.59 2.16 -15.24
CA ALA A 65 -6.13 0.82 -15.13
C ALA A 65 -5.13 -0.18 -15.69
N TYR A 66 -4.98 -1.30 -15.00
CA TYR A 66 -4.10 -2.38 -15.41
C TYR A 66 -4.94 -3.61 -15.74
N VAL A 67 -4.74 -4.15 -16.94
CA VAL A 67 -5.40 -5.38 -17.42
C VAL A 67 -4.32 -6.38 -17.81
N SER A 68 -4.41 -7.63 -17.37
CA SER A 68 -3.44 -8.68 -17.75
C SER A 68 -3.56 -8.96 -19.25
N ALA A 69 -2.44 -8.99 -19.96
CA ALA A 69 -2.44 -9.27 -21.38
C ALA A 69 -2.58 -10.77 -21.71
N ILE A 70 -2.26 -11.67 -20.76
CA ILE A 70 -2.38 -13.12 -20.97
C ILE A 70 -3.83 -13.55 -20.75
N ASP A 71 -4.38 -13.25 -19.57
CA ASP A 71 -5.67 -13.81 -19.13
C ASP A 71 -6.84 -12.84 -19.31
N GLY A 72 -6.57 -11.59 -19.71
CA GLY A 72 -7.58 -10.54 -19.83
C GLY A 72 -8.22 -10.11 -18.50
N GLN A 73 -7.67 -10.53 -17.37
CA GLN A 73 -8.21 -10.17 -16.06
C GLN A 73 -7.90 -8.72 -15.70
N PHE A 74 -8.90 -8.04 -15.13
CA PHE A 74 -8.74 -6.71 -14.58
C PHE A 74 -7.96 -6.78 -13.26
N GLN A 75 -6.79 -6.14 -13.22
CA GLN A 75 -5.83 -6.34 -12.13
C GLN A 75 -5.98 -5.30 -11.03
N THR A 76 -5.87 -4.02 -11.37
CA THR A 76 -5.95 -2.94 -10.38
C THR A 76 -6.21 -1.61 -11.05
N VAL A 77 -6.78 -0.69 -10.28
CA VAL A 77 -6.82 0.74 -10.61
C VAL A 77 -5.88 1.47 -9.68
N ARG A 78 -5.05 2.35 -10.24
CA ARG A 78 -4.24 3.32 -9.49
C ARG A 78 -4.69 4.72 -9.87
N HIS A 79 -4.72 5.61 -8.90
CA HIS A 79 -5.09 7.01 -9.08
C HIS A 79 -4.30 7.88 -8.11
N ARG A 80 -4.20 9.17 -8.39
CA ARG A 80 -3.37 10.11 -7.63
C ARG A 80 -3.69 10.13 -6.13
N SER A 81 -4.96 10.08 -5.75
CA SER A 81 -5.37 10.08 -4.33
C SER A 81 -4.87 8.86 -3.57
N TRP A 82 -4.64 7.73 -4.24
CA TRP A 82 -4.00 6.56 -3.64
C TRP A 82 -2.58 6.87 -3.15
N ARG A 83 -1.84 7.77 -3.80
CA ARG A 83 -0.50 8.17 -3.35
C ARG A 83 -0.53 8.99 -2.06
N ILE A 84 -1.58 9.80 -1.87
CA ILE A 84 -1.79 10.55 -0.62
C ILE A 84 -2.13 9.56 0.50
N PHE A 85 -3.01 8.59 0.21
CA PHE A 85 -3.30 7.51 1.15
C PHE A 85 -2.04 6.73 1.51
N ASP A 86 -1.24 6.30 0.53
CA ASP A 86 0.04 5.60 0.76
C ASP A 86 0.99 6.42 1.64
N PHE A 87 1.05 7.75 1.45
CA PHE A 87 1.89 8.62 2.27
C PHE A 87 1.40 8.71 3.72
N LEU A 88 0.09 8.86 3.91
CA LEU A 88 -0.53 8.87 5.23
C LEU A 88 -0.37 7.50 5.91
N TRP A 89 -0.52 6.42 5.15
CA TRP A 89 -0.34 5.05 5.62
C TRP A 89 1.10 4.78 6.04
N MET A 90 2.06 5.16 5.21
CA MET A 90 3.50 5.09 5.50
C MET A 90 3.85 5.83 6.80
N THR A 91 3.24 7.00 7.03
CA THR A 91 3.42 7.78 8.26
C THR A 91 2.74 7.10 9.45
N HIS A 92 1.58 6.49 9.26
CA HIS A 92 0.83 5.80 10.32
C HIS A 92 1.54 4.52 10.79
N THR A 93 2.05 3.71 9.86
CA THR A 93 2.77 2.46 10.17
C THR A 93 4.26 2.67 10.40
N MET A 94 4.79 3.86 10.11
CA MET A 94 6.20 4.23 10.24
C MET A 94 7.17 3.33 9.44
N ASP A 95 6.70 2.75 8.32
CA ASP A 95 7.50 1.95 7.38
C ASP A 95 7.62 2.67 6.03
N TYR A 96 8.79 3.28 5.80
CA TYR A 96 9.09 4.13 4.65
C TYR A 96 9.64 3.39 3.42
N GLU A 97 10.01 2.11 3.56
CA GLU A 97 10.62 1.33 2.46
C GLU A 97 9.68 0.28 1.91
N GLY A 98 9.13 -0.58 2.77
CA GLY A 98 8.37 -1.76 2.36
C GLY A 98 6.86 -1.55 2.39
N ARG A 99 6.38 -0.67 3.27
CA ARG A 99 4.97 -0.50 3.67
C ARG A 99 4.29 -1.76 4.22
N ASP A 100 5.04 -2.84 4.41
CA ASP A 100 4.56 -4.17 4.80
C ASP A 100 5.25 -4.70 6.07
N ASN A 101 6.25 -3.99 6.63
CA ASN A 101 7.03 -4.47 7.76
C ASN A 101 6.93 -3.56 9.00
N PHE A 102 6.24 -4.05 10.03
CA PHE A 102 6.06 -3.35 11.30
C PHE A 102 7.28 -3.40 12.24
N ASN A 103 8.31 -4.18 11.93
CA ASN A 103 9.50 -4.34 12.77
C ASN A 103 10.57 -3.25 12.54
N THR A 104 10.16 -1.98 12.40
CA THR A 104 11.11 -0.89 12.13
C THR A 104 11.91 -0.52 13.39
N THR A 105 13.17 -0.13 13.21
CA THR A 105 14.05 0.30 14.30
C THR A 105 13.46 1.47 15.10
N LEU A 106 12.72 2.35 14.41
CA LEU A 106 12.02 3.48 15.01
C LEU A 106 10.93 3.02 15.99
N LEU A 107 10.09 2.06 15.59
CA LEU A 107 9.01 1.53 16.44
C LEU A 107 9.59 0.83 17.69
N ARG A 108 10.69 0.09 17.52
CA ARG A 108 11.41 -0.55 18.64
C ARG A 108 12.01 0.48 19.60
N ALA A 109 12.56 1.57 19.10
CA ALA A 109 13.09 2.65 19.93
C ALA A 109 11.97 3.34 20.74
N PHE A 110 10.82 3.65 20.12
CA PHE A 110 9.66 4.20 20.83
C PHE A 110 9.10 3.24 21.88
N SER A 111 9.05 1.94 21.60
CA SER A 111 8.64 0.93 22.58
C SER A 111 9.58 0.89 23.79
N LEU A 112 10.90 0.97 23.56
CA LEU A 112 11.89 1.00 24.64
C LEU A 112 11.79 2.29 25.46
N LEU A 113 11.62 3.44 24.80
CA LEU A 113 11.40 4.72 25.48
C LEU A 113 10.12 4.69 26.33
N GLY A 114 9.02 4.17 25.79
CA GLY A 114 7.77 4.00 26.54
C GLY A 114 7.95 3.14 27.79
N LEU A 115 8.71 2.04 27.68
CA LEU A 115 9.04 1.20 28.83
C LEU A 115 9.84 1.97 29.89
N ILE A 116 10.86 2.73 29.48
CA ILE A 116 11.66 3.57 30.37
C ILE A 116 10.78 4.63 31.06
N THR A 117 9.86 5.26 30.32
CA THR A 117 8.93 6.27 30.87
C THR A 117 7.98 5.67 31.91
N VAL A 118 7.47 4.46 31.67
CA VAL A 118 6.63 3.77 32.65
C VAL A 118 7.41 3.42 33.92
N LEU A 119 8.62 2.87 33.76
CA LEU A 119 9.51 2.54 34.88
C LEU A 119 9.93 3.78 35.68
N SER A 120 10.19 4.91 35.01
CA SER A 120 10.50 6.16 35.69
C SER A 120 9.31 6.68 36.49
N GLY A 121 8.09 6.56 35.95
CA GLY A 121 6.84 6.87 36.65
C GLY A 121 6.64 6.03 37.92
N PHE A 122 6.86 4.71 37.84
CA PHE A 122 6.81 3.85 39.03
C PHE A 122 7.89 4.24 40.06
N THR A 123 9.12 4.50 39.61
CA THR A 123 10.22 4.91 40.50
C THR A 123 9.89 6.22 41.22
N LEU A 124 9.36 7.21 40.49
CA LEU A 124 8.87 8.47 41.07
C LEU A 124 7.73 8.23 42.07
N PHE A 125 6.78 7.34 41.76
CA PHE A 125 5.70 7.01 42.67
C PHE A 125 6.22 6.39 43.98
N PHE A 126 7.11 5.40 43.93
CA PHE A 126 7.66 4.78 45.14
C PHE A 126 8.50 5.75 45.98
N THR A 127 9.24 6.65 45.34
CA THR A 127 10.11 7.62 46.04
C THR A 127 9.35 8.81 46.61
N SER A 128 8.30 9.28 45.93
CA SER A 128 7.54 10.48 46.32
C SER A 128 6.26 10.17 47.12
N SER A 129 5.69 8.97 47.01
CA SER A 129 4.40 8.64 47.65
C SER A 129 4.50 8.67 49.18
N PRO A 130 3.75 9.56 49.87
CA PRO A 130 3.76 9.67 51.33
C PRO A 130 3.34 8.38 52.03
N SER A 131 2.43 7.63 51.42
CA SER A 131 1.91 6.36 51.94
C SER A 131 3.01 5.28 51.93
N VAL A 132 3.75 5.16 50.82
CA VAL A 132 4.88 4.22 50.70
C VAL A 132 6.02 4.60 51.65
N ARG A 133 6.34 5.90 51.74
CA ARG A 133 7.39 6.42 52.62
C ARG A 133 7.08 6.21 54.11
N LYS A 134 5.80 6.34 54.52
CA LYS A 134 5.33 6.01 55.87
C LYS A 134 5.46 4.52 56.18
N ILE A 135 5.12 3.65 55.23
CA ILE A 135 5.23 2.18 55.40
C ILE A 135 6.69 1.76 55.54
N LEU A 136 7.58 2.24 54.66
CA LEU A 136 9.02 1.95 54.73
C LEU A 136 9.67 2.45 56.03
N LYS A 137 9.26 3.62 56.54
CA LYS A 137 9.71 4.12 57.86
C LYS A 137 9.18 3.33 59.05
N LYS A 138 8.11 2.55 58.89
CA LYS A 138 7.49 1.75 59.95
C LYS A 138 8.06 0.32 60.02
N ILE A 139 8.65 -0.15 58.91
CA ILE A 139 9.30 -1.46 58.79
C ILE A 139 10.79 -1.38 59.19
N LYS A 140 11.40 -0.21 59.06
CA LYS A 140 12.76 0.09 59.51
C LYS A 140 12.77 0.53 60.97
#